data_AF-A0A1J9QJ55-F1
#
_entry.id   AF-A0A1J9QJ55-F1
#
_cell.length_a   1.000
_cell.length_b   1.000
_cell.length_c   1.000
_cell.angle_alpha   90.00
_cell.angle_beta   90.00
_cell.angle_gamma   90.00
#
_symmetry.space_group_name_H-M   'P 1'
#
loop_
_entity.id
_entity.type
_entity.pdbx_description
1 polymer ?
#
loop_
_entity_poly.entity_id
_entity_poly.type
_entity_poly.pdbx_seq_one_letter_code
_entity_poly.pdbx_strand_id
1 'polypeptide(L)'
;MVSPGLTCRGEKGTRYRLVRPLGTQIRGKKPTVWLVVDESNNSAEYVVKRPPDDTSNVAEPSSDALLAFKHELEMQRLFEKDSMIRTLVDFIPESEHGGPMMVLEAFTDSLWEARNARPFTAKEIKWIMK
;
A
#
# COMPACT_ATOMS: atom_id res chain seq x y z
N MET A 1 13.93 1.55 -11.22
CA MET A 1 13.43 0.24 -10.74
C MET A 1 13.20 0.35 -9.24
N VAL A 2 12.05 -0.09 -8.73
CA VAL A 2 11.76 -0.02 -7.29
C VAL A 2 12.46 -1.17 -6.58
N SER A 3 13.25 -0.86 -5.55
CA SER A 3 14.07 -1.82 -4.80
C SER A 3 14.19 -1.41 -3.34
N PRO A 4 14.58 -2.33 -2.44
CA PRO A 4 14.94 -1.97 -1.06
C PRO A 4 15.97 -0.83 -1.05
N GLY A 5 15.83 0.10 -0.12
CA GLY A 5 16.69 1.27 0.05
C GLY A 5 16.35 2.47 -0.83
N LEU A 6 15.46 2.34 -1.81
CA LEU A 6 14.95 3.49 -2.57
C LEU A 6 14.19 4.43 -1.62
N THR A 7 14.50 5.73 -1.71
CA THR A 7 13.77 6.77 -0.98
C THR A 7 12.92 7.58 -1.97
N CYS A 8 11.64 7.76 -1.64
CA CYS A 8 10.69 8.54 -2.42
C CYS A 8 10.11 9.66 -1.54
N ARG A 9 9.79 10.81 -2.13
CA ARG A 9 9.13 11.90 -1.40
C ARG A 9 7.62 11.86 -1.61
N GLY A 10 6.85 11.98 -0.53
CA GLY A 10 5.40 12.18 -0.62
C GLY A 10 5.01 13.64 -0.82
N GLU A 11 3.76 13.88 -1.19
CA GLU A 11 3.18 15.22 -1.38
C GLU A 11 3.25 16.05 -0.09
N LYS A 12 3.18 15.42 1.09
CA LYS A 12 3.35 16.10 2.38
C LYS A 12 4.82 16.44 2.71
N GLY A 13 5.75 16.07 1.84
CA GLY A 13 7.17 16.34 1.97
C GLY A 13 7.96 15.27 2.74
N THR A 14 7.27 14.30 3.35
CA THR A 14 7.87 13.16 4.04
C THR A 14 8.68 12.29 3.09
N ARG A 15 9.79 11.73 3.58
CA ARG A 15 10.70 10.88 2.80
C ARG A 15 10.56 9.45 3.26
N TYR A 16 10.08 8.60 2.37
CA TYR A 16 9.78 7.20 2.64
C TYR A 16 10.85 6.30 2.04
N ARG A 17 11.53 5.54 2.88
CA ARG A 17 12.54 4.57 2.44
C ARG A 17 11.96 3.17 2.39
N LEU A 18 12.08 2.52 1.24
CA LEU A 18 11.59 1.16 1.04
C LEU A 18 12.43 0.15 1.82
N VAL A 19 11.78 -0.69 2.62
CA VAL A 19 12.44 -1.70 3.45
C VAL A 19 12.38 -3.07 2.78
N ARG A 20 11.18 -3.58 2.54
CA ARG A 20 10.97 -4.92 1.96
C ARG A 20 9.60 -5.02 1.28
N PRO A 21 9.45 -5.90 0.26
CA PRO A 21 8.14 -6.18 -0.31
C PRO A 21 7.25 -6.93 0.70
N LEU A 22 5.94 -6.71 0.60
CA LEU A 22 4.90 -7.36 1.39
C LEU A 22 4.06 -8.30 0.51
N GLY A 23 3.46 -9.30 1.15
CA GLY A 23 2.63 -10.31 0.50
C GLY A 23 3.42 -11.38 -0.27
N THR A 24 2.69 -12.37 -0.77
CA THR A 24 3.25 -13.50 -1.52
C THR A 24 3.85 -13.03 -2.83
N GLN A 25 5.15 -13.26 -3.01
CA GLN A 25 5.85 -12.92 -4.24
C GLN A 25 5.52 -13.95 -5.33
N ILE A 26 4.82 -13.52 -6.37
CA ILE A 26 4.50 -14.35 -7.53
C ILE A 26 5.69 -14.33 -8.48
N ARG A 27 6.24 -15.51 -8.82
CA ARG A 27 7.37 -15.62 -9.75
C ARG A 27 7.06 -14.89 -11.06
N GLY A 28 7.95 -13.98 -11.47
CA GLY A 28 7.81 -13.20 -12.70
C GLY A 28 6.96 -11.93 -12.56
N LYS A 29 6.34 -11.66 -11.41
CA LYS A 29 5.66 -10.39 -11.13
C LYS A 29 6.48 -9.54 -10.16
N LYS A 30 6.49 -8.24 -10.39
CA LYS A 30 7.13 -7.28 -9.49
C LYS A 30 6.25 -7.03 -8.25
N PRO A 31 6.84 -6.83 -7.06
CA PRO A 31 6.07 -6.52 -5.87
C PRO A 31 5.38 -5.16 -5.98
N THR A 32 4.08 -5.15 -5.68
CA THR A 32 3.26 -3.93 -5.72
C THR A 32 3.01 -3.31 -4.35
N VAL A 33 3.32 -4.03 -3.27
CA VAL A 33 3.12 -3.57 -1.89
C VAL A 33 4.44 -3.68 -1.14
N TRP A 34 4.79 -2.65 -0.40
CA TRP A 34 6.07 -2.50 0.29
C TRP A 34 5.87 -1.99 1.71
N LEU A 35 6.70 -2.49 2.63
CA LEU A 35 6.93 -1.84 3.91
C LEU A 35 7.92 -0.70 3.70
N VAL A 36 7.60 0.47 4.22
CA VAL A 36 8.49 1.64 4.20
C VAL A 36 8.61 2.22 5.60
N VAL A 37 9.66 3.00 5.80
CA VAL A 37 9.85 3.81 7.01
C VAL A 37 10.01 5.27 6.65
N ASP A 38 9.60 6.16 7.54
CA ASP A 38 9.97 7.58 7.49
C ASP A 38 11.48 7.71 7.74
N GLU A 39 12.20 8.35 6.83
CA GLU A 39 13.65 8.56 6.95
C GLU A 39 14.01 9.47 8.14
N SER A 40 13.12 10.38 8.52
CA SER A 40 13.29 11.26 9.69
C SER A 40 12.96 10.56 11.01
N ASN A 41 12.11 9.53 10.97
CA ASN A 41 11.72 8.74 12.11
C ASN A 41 11.61 7.25 11.75
N ASN A 42 12.73 6.53 11.88
CA ASN A 42 12.81 5.11 11.51
C ASN A 42 11.89 4.19 12.33
N SER A 43 11.22 4.67 13.39
CA SER A 43 10.20 3.88 14.11
C SER A 43 8.81 3.99 13.49
N ALA A 44 8.58 4.95 12.58
CA ALA A 44 7.31 5.13 11.90
C ALA A 44 7.29 4.28 10.63
N GLU A 45 6.51 3.19 10.68
CA GLU A 45 6.30 2.28 9.55
C GLU A 45 5.02 2.64 8.79
N TYR A 46 5.06 2.45 7.47
CA TYR A 46 3.93 2.62 6.57
C TYR A 46 3.90 1.51 5.53
N VAL A 47 2.75 1.32 4.90
CA VAL A 47 2.62 0.45 3.74
C VAL A 47 2.45 1.29 2.49
N VAL A 48 3.26 1.02 1.47
CA VAL A 48 3.16 1.71 0.19
C VAL A 48 2.67 0.75 -0.87
N LYS A 49 1.65 1.18 -1.62
CA LYS A 49 1.06 0.41 -2.72
C LYS A 49 1.25 1.16 -4.03
N ARG A 50 1.74 0.46 -5.05
CA ARG A 50 1.95 0.99 -6.41
C ARG A 50 1.02 0.29 -7.41
N PRO A 51 0.73 0.92 -8.56
CA PRO A 51 0.01 0.24 -9.63
C PRO A 51 0.83 -0.98 -10.10
N PRO A 52 0.16 -2.06 -10.54
CA PRO A 52 0.83 -3.16 -11.22
C PRO A 52 1.63 -2.66 -12.44
N ASP A 53 2.83 -3.21 -12.66
CA ASP A 53 3.59 -2.99 -13.90
C ASP A 53 2.91 -3.81 -15.00
N ASP A 54 2.28 -3.16 -15.99
CA ASP A 54 1.66 -3.83 -17.13
C ASP A 54 2.72 -4.10 -18.19
N THR A 55 3.23 -5.34 -18.26
CA THR A 55 4.25 -5.73 -19.24
C THR A 55 3.66 -6.33 -20.52
N SER A 56 2.33 -6.27 -20.72
CA SER A 56 1.72 -6.61 -22.00
C SER A 56 1.79 -5.42 -22.95
N ASN A 57 2.68 -5.55 -23.93
CA ASN A 57 2.80 -4.65 -25.08
C ASN A 57 1.43 -4.38 -25.73
N VAL A 58 1.41 -3.22 -26.40
CA VAL A 58 0.45 -2.71 -27.39
C VAL A 58 -0.48 -1.62 -26.85
N ALA A 59 -0.28 -0.44 -27.44
CA ALA A 59 -0.99 0.81 -27.28
C ALA A 59 -2.50 0.67 -27.05
N GLU A 60 -2.93 0.79 -25.79
CA GLU A 60 -4.33 1.02 -25.41
C GLU A 60 -4.38 1.99 -24.21
N PRO A 61 -5.48 2.76 -24.08
CA PRO A 61 -5.54 3.97 -23.26
C PRO A 61 -5.52 3.59 -21.77
N SER A 62 -4.39 3.78 -21.10
CA SER A 62 -4.16 3.48 -19.67
C SER A 62 -4.66 2.10 -19.24
N SER A 63 -3.74 1.12 -19.20
CA SER A 63 -3.92 -0.19 -18.56
C SER A 63 -5.04 -0.25 -17.50
N ASP A 64 -5.95 -1.22 -17.61
CA ASP A 64 -7.02 -1.48 -16.63
C ASP A 64 -6.51 -1.46 -15.17
N ALA A 65 -5.27 -1.93 -14.96
CA ALA A 65 -4.62 -1.92 -13.65
C ALA A 65 -4.32 -0.51 -13.12
N LEU A 66 -3.95 0.43 -14.00
CA LEU A 66 -3.75 1.83 -13.65
C LEU A 66 -5.09 2.52 -13.37
N LEU A 67 -6.13 2.22 -14.14
CA LEU A 67 -7.48 2.74 -13.89
C LEU A 67 -8.01 2.24 -12.54
N ALA A 68 -7.85 0.95 -12.25
CA ALA A 68 -8.21 0.38 -10.95
C ALA A 68 -7.42 1.03 -9.79
N PHE A 69 -6.12 1.29 -9.97
CA PHE A 69 -5.32 2.00 -8.97
C PHE A 69 -5.82 3.45 -8.74
N LYS A 70 -6.15 4.18 -9.81
CA LYS A 70 -6.70 5.54 -9.71
C LYS A 70 -8.06 5.57 -9.02
N HIS A 71 -8.92 4.61 -9.34
CA HIS A 71 -10.21 4.46 -8.68
C HIS A 71 -10.04 4.12 -7.19
N GLU A 72 -9.12 3.23 -6.84
CA GLU A 72 -8.80 2.94 -5.44
C GLU A 72 -8.32 4.18 -4.69
N LEU A 73 -7.42 4.99 -5.29
CA LEU A 73 -6.96 6.25 -4.72
C LEU A 73 -8.13 7.23 -4.48
N GLU A 74 -9.06 7.33 -5.43
CA GLU A 74 -10.27 8.16 -5.29
C GLU A 74 -11.14 7.70 -4.11
N MET A 75 -11.39 6.39 -4.01
CA MET A 75 -12.18 5.83 -2.90
C MET A 75 -11.49 6.01 -1.55
N GLN A 76 -10.16 5.86 -1.49
CA GLN A 76 -9.39 6.13 -0.28
C GLN A 76 -9.51 7.57 0.19
N ARG A 77 -9.49 8.54 -0.75
CA ARG A 77 -9.71 9.96 -0.45
C ARG A 77 -11.15 10.24 -0.01
N LEU A 78 -12.13 9.60 -0.66
CA LEU A 78 -13.54 9.75 -0.32
C LEU A 78 -13.84 9.30 1.12
N PHE A 79 -13.17 8.24 1.58
CA PHE A 79 -13.37 7.63 2.90
C PHE A 79 -12.30 7.99 3.94
N GLU A 80 -11.49 9.04 3.73
CA GLU A 80 -10.39 9.43 4.62
C GLU A 80 -10.82 9.61 6.09
N LYS A 81 -12.07 9.99 6.33
CA LYS A 81 -12.61 10.25 7.68
C LYS A 81 -13.27 9.04 8.35
N ASP A 82 -13.42 7.92 7.64
CA ASP A 82 -14.04 6.73 8.19
C ASP A 82 -13.00 5.95 9.03
N SER A 83 -13.25 5.83 10.33
CA SER A 83 -12.32 5.15 11.25
C SER A 83 -12.18 3.65 11.00
N MET A 84 -13.09 3.04 10.23
CA MET A 84 -13.05 1.62 9.89
C MET A 84 -12.34 1.37 8.55
N ILE A 85 -11.97 2.42 7.82
CA ILE A 85 -11.22 2.34 6.57
C ILE A 85 -9.79 2.81 6.83
N ARG A 86 -8.84 1.98 6.39
CA ARG A 86 -7.41 2.26 6.54
C ARG A 86 -7.05 3.61 5.93
N THR A 87 -6.36 4.45 6.69
CA THR A 87 -6.06 5.83 6.27
C THR A 87 -5.02 5.88 5.15
N LEU A 88 -5.30 6.71 4.13
CA LEU A 88 -4.30 7.23 3.19
C LEU A 88 -3.49 8.33 3.87
N VAL A 89 -2.26 8.00 4.26
CA VAL A 89 -1.37 8.90 5.00
C VAL A 89 -0.75 9.95 4.08
N ASP A 90 -0.34 9.55 2.88
CA ASP A 90 0.33 10.42 1.91
C ASP A 90 0.22 9.81 0.50
N PHE A 91 0.66 10.55 -0.51
CA PHE A 91 0.75 10.10 -1.88
C PHE A 91 2.12 10.45 -2.45
N ILE A 92 2.75 9.50 -3.14
CA ILE A 92 4.02 9.71 -3.86
C ILE A 92 3.64 9.97 -5.32
N PRO A 93 3.90 11.18 -5.86
CA PRO A 93 3.49 11.55 -7.21
C PRO A 93 4.31 10.85 -8.29
N GLU A 94 3.80 10.85 -9.53
CA GLU A 94 4.48 10.29 -10.71
C GLU A 94 5.83 10.95 -11.01
N SER A 95 6.04 12.19 -10.55
CA SER A 95 7.31 12.92 -10.69
C SER A 95 8.45 12.33 -9.85
N GLU A 96 8.12 11.54 -8.83
CA GLU A 96 9.11 10.92 -7.94
C GLU A 96 9.60 9.58 -8.47
N HIS A 97 10.87 9.28 -8.22
CA HIS A 97 11.44 8.00 -8.63
C HIS A 97 10.72 6.84 -7.97
N GLY A 98 9.96 6.08 -8.76
CA GLY A 98 9.19 4.91 -8.32
C GLY A 98 7.67 5.15 -8.23
N GLY A 99 7.23 6.41 -8.25
CA GLY A 99 5.83 6.81 -8.26
C GLY A 99 5.07 6.36 -9.53
N PRO A 100 3.73 6.43 -9.52
CA PRO A 100 2.88 6.88 -8.41
C PRO A 100 2.70 5.81 -7.33
N MET A 101 2.54 6.20 -6.06
CA MET A 101 2.25 5.25 -4.97
C MET A 101 1.35 5.85 -3.88
N MET A 102 0.45 5.03 -3.32
CA MET A 102 -0.33 5.36 -2.12
C MET A 102 0.47 5.00 -0.87
N VAL A 103 0.58 5.92 0.09
CA VAL A 103 1.15 5.65 1.42
C VAL A 103 0.00 5.45 2.39
N LEU A 104 -0.08 4.26 2.97
CA LEU A 104 -1.15 3.81 3.86
C LEU A 104 -0.59 3.58 5.27
N GLU A 105 -1.42 3.79 6.28
CA GLU A 105 -1.11 3.47 7.68
C GLU A 105 -0.60 2.03 7.81
N ALA A 106 0.44 1.73 8.59
CA ALA A 106 0.87 0.34 8.79
C ALA A 106 -0.19 -0.48 9.55
N PHE A 107 -0.30 -1.76 9.20
CA PHE A 107 -1.17 -2.71 9.90
C PHE A 107 -0.37 -3.99 10.15
N THR A 108 -0.44 -4.52 11.36
CA THR A 108 0.44 -5.62 11.78
C THR A 108 0.05 -6.94 11.14
N ASP A 109 -1.25 -7.27 11.15
CA ASP A 109 -1.77 -8.56 10.66
C ASP A 109 -3.11 -8.39 9.96
N SER A 110 -3.38 -9.26 9.00
CA SER A 110 -4.72 -9.42 8.43
C SER A 110 -5.61 -10.31 9.32
N LEU A 111 -6.93 -10.15 9.20
CA LEU A 111 -7.89 -11.09 9.83
C LEU A 111 -7.64 -12.54 9.39
N TRP A 112 -7.15 -12.74 8.16
CA TRP A 112 -6.78 -14.06 7.65
C TRP A 112 -5.63 -14.68 8.45
N GLU A 113 -4.55 -13.94 8.69
CA GLU A 113 -3.40 -14.42 9.48
C GLU A 113 -3.82 -14.68 10.93
N ALA A 114 -4.53 -13.73 11.55
CA ALA A 114 -4.99 -13.87 12.93
C ALA A 114 -5.90 -15.10 13.11
N ARG A 115 -6.78 -15.39 12.14
CA ARG A 115 -7.66 -16.57 12.15
C ARG A 115 -6.90 -17.88 11.98
N ASN A 116 -5.84 -17.89 11.18
CA ASN A 116 -5.02 -19.07 10.96
C ASN A 116 -4.06 -19.34 12.12
N ALA A 117 -3.71 -18.32 12.90
CA ALA A 117 -2.94 -18.49 14.14
C ALA A 117 -3.77 -19.14 15.25
N ARG A 118 -5.06 -18.76 15.39
CA ARG A 118 -6.01 -19.41 16.31
C ARG A 118 -7.47 -19.08 15.97
N PRO A 119 -8.44 -19.86 16.49
CA PRO A 119 -9.84 -19.47 16.46
C PRO A 119 -10.12 -18.16 17.20
N PHE A 120 -11.10 -17.40 16.68
CA PHE A 120 -11.65 -16.22 17.34
C PHE A 120 -12.73 -16.60 18.34
N THR A 121 -12.78 -15.86 19.44
CA THR A 121 -13.87 -15.93 20.41
C THR A 121 -15.12 -15.24 19.87
N ALA A 122 -16.29 -15.58 20.42
CA ALA A 122 -17.54 -14.91 20.06
C ALA A 122 -17.51 -13.39 20.29
N LYS A 123 -16.77 -12.92 21.31
CA LYS A 123 -16.59 -11.49 21.59
C LYS A 123 -15.78 -10.80 20.50
N GLU A 124 -14.68 -11.41 20.06
CA GLU A 124 -13.85 -10.90 18.97
C GLU A 124 -14.64 -10.85 17.66
N ILE A 125 -15.38 -11.90 17.33
CA ILE A 125 -16.25 -11.93 16.14
C ILE A 125 -17.28 -10.80 16.19
N LYS A 126 -17.94 -10.60 17.33
CA LYS A 126 -18.93 -9.52 17.49
C LYS A 126 -18.30 -8.13 17.35
N TRP A 127 -17.04 -7.96 17.76
CA TRP A 127 -16.33 -6.70 17.61
C TRP A 127 -15.90 -6.44 16.16
N ILE A 128 -15.43 -7.47 15.46
CA ILE A 128 -15.04 -7.40 14.04
C ILE A 128 -16.23 -7.07 13.13
N MET A 129 -17.41 -7.62 13.43
CA MET A 129 -18.63 -7.45 12.62
C MET A 129 -19.41 -6.15 12.92
N LYS A 130 -18.92 -5.32 13.85
CA LYS A 130 -19.58 -4.07 14.25
C LYS A 130 -19.30 -2.97 13.24
#